data_AF-A0A835WE72-F1
#
_entry.id   AF-A0A835WE72-F1
#
_cell.length_a   1.000
_cell.length_b   1.000
_cell.length_c   1.000
_cell.angle_alpha   90.00
_cell.angle_beta   90.00
_cell.angle_gamma   90.00
#
_symmetry.space_group_name_H-M   'P 1'
#
loop_
_entity.id
_entity.type
_entity.pdbx_description
1 polymer ?
#
loop_
_entity_poly.entity_id
_entity_poly.type
_entity_poly.pdbx_seq_one_letter_code
_entity_poly.pdbx_strand_id
1 'polypeptide(L)'
;MRVWASAFLGALLAGLVGLASAQDAPSFPFCQCVRSASTSRYEVVDAPAVSLKAGYWCVQLSVKEQCDKPKNPCCNADLHKIELLAQDGCVGSRMTASYGYSAASLVEVPSVPTWETPDAAPEGAAVLKVVRLGLNTSSADGIYICFKALSGNCKKAEQVCLPGATGQCQLSLFNSDSSCWALPAPRL
;
A
#
# COMPACT_ATOMS: atom_id res chain seq x y z
N MET A 1 26.33 -9.19 -79.89
CA MET A 1 25.19 -9.74 -79.12
C MET A 1 25.69 -10.18 -77.76
N ARG A 2 24.91 -9.91 -76.71
CA ARG A 2 25.13 -10.15 -75.26
C ARG A 2 25.78 -8.99 -74.50
N VAL A 3 24.94 -8.04 -74.11
CA VAL A 3 25.15 -7.09 -73.02
C VAL A 3 24.77 -7.80 -71.71
N TRP A 4 25.67 -7.83 -70.74
CA TRP A 4 25.41 -8.31 -69.38
C TRP A 4 24.88 -7.14 -68.54
N ALA A 5 23.66 -7.25 -68.03
CA ALA A 5 23.05 -6.29 -67.13
C ALA A 5 23.42 -6.66 -65.69
N SER A 6 24.25 -5.85 -65.04
CA SER A 6 24.53 -5.95 -63.61
C SER A 6 23.37 -5.35 -62.82
N ALA A 7 22.60 -6.20 -62.15
CA ALA A 7 21.60 -5.78 -61.17
C ALA A 7 22.30 -5.37 -59.87
N PHE A 8 22.26 -4.08 -59.53
CA PHE A 8 22.64 -3.59 -58.21
C PHE A 8 21.49 -3.85 -57.23
N LEU A 9 21.71 -4.78 -56.29
CA LEU A 9 20.85 -4.97 -55.12
C LEU A 9 20.98 -3.75 -54.20
N GLY A 10 19.89 -3.00 -54.03
CA GLY A 10 19.77 -1.98 -53.01
C GLY A 10 19.73 -2.60 -51.61
N ALA A 11 20.66 -2.23 -50.75
CA ALA A 11 20.65 -2.58 -49.34
C ALA A 11 19.61 -1.70 -48.61
N LEU A 12 18.47 -2.31 -48.25
CA LEU A 12 17.51 -1.73 -47.30
C LEU A 12 18.07 -1.86 -45.89
N LEU A 13 18.59 -0.76 -45.33
CA LEU A 13 18.84 -0.60 -43.90
C LEU A 13 17.49 -0.39 -43.19
N ALA A 14 16.86 -1.49 -42.78
CA ALA A 14 15.73 -1.44 -41.87
C ALA A 14 16.25 -1.12 -40.46
N GLY A 15 16.10 0.13 -40.03
CA GLY A 15 16.34 0.55 -38.66
C GLY A 15 15.39 -0.16 -37.71
N LEU A 16 15.93 -1.05 -36.89
CA LEU A 16 15.24 -1.65 -35.75
C LEU A 16 15.06 -0.55 -34.69
N VAL A 17 13.94 0.16 -34.75
CA VAL A 17 13.44 0.92 -33.61
C VAL A 17 13.00 -0.10 -32.57
N GLY A 18 13.86 -0.36 -31.59
CA GLY A 18 13.50 -1.17 -30.43
C GLY A 18 12.36 -0.47 -29.69
N LEU A 19 11.16 -1.02 -29.79
CA LEU A 19 10.07 -0.74 -28.87
C LEU A 19 10.51 -1.28 -27.51
N ALA A 20 11.18 -0.44 -26.71
CA ALA A 20 11.27 -0.66 -25.28
C ALA A 20 9.84 -0.60 -24.75
N SER A 21 9.25 -1.76 -24.47
CA SER A 21 8.02 -1.83 -23.70
C SER A 21 8.30 -1.15 -22.37
N ALA A 22 7.58 -0.05 -22.08
CA ALA A 22 7.51 0.47 -20.72
C ALA A 22 6.96 -0.66 -19.84
N GLN A 23 7.83 -1.37 -19.13
CA GLN A 23 7.38 -2.19 -18.02
C GLN A 23 6.80 -1.20 -17.01
N ASP A 24 5.48 -1.25 -16.83
CA ASP A 24 4.82 -0.53 -15.75
C ASP A 24 5.59 -0.81 -14.46
N ALA A 25 6.08 0.25 -13.83
CA ALA A 25 6.78 0.12 -12.58
C ALA A 25 5.86 -0.63 -11.60
N PRO A 26 6.38 -1.62 -10.85
CA PRO A 26 5.62 -2.31 -9.82
C PRO A 26 4.93 -1.29 -8.91
N SER A 27 3.61 -1.37 -8.83
CA SER A 27 2.81 -0.49 -7.97
C SER A 27 2.72 -1.04 -6.56
N PHE A 28 2.48 -0.18 -5.57
CA PHE A 28 2.17 -0.62 -4.22
C PHE A 28 0.78 -1.29 -4.15
N PRO A 29 0.58 -2.36 -3.35
CA PRO A 29 1.59 -3.11 -2.60
C PRO A 29 2.56 -3.91 -3.50
N PHE A 30 3.82 -4.01 -3.07
CA PHE A 30 4.94 -4.66 -3.79
C PHE A 30 4.98 -6.17 -3.57
N CYS A 31 3.94 -6.84 -4.06
CA CYS A 31 3.61 -8.26 -3.88
C CYS A 31 3.11 -8.82 -5.23
N GLN A 32 3.05 -10.15 -5.36
CA GLN A 32 2.34 -10.80 -6.47
C GLN A 32 0.83 -10.96 -6.18
N CYS A 33 0.22 -9.92 -5.62
CA CYS A 33 -1.18 -9.88 -5.20
C CYS A 33 -2.22 -9.85 -6.31
N VAL A 34 -3.44 -10.33 -6.00
CA VAL A 34 -4.66 -9.81 -6.65
C VAL A 34 -5.15 -8.56 -5.90
N ARG A 35 -5.06 -7.39 -6.53
CA ARG A 35 -5.45 -6.12 -5.92
C ARG A 35 -6.94 -5.83 -6.17
N SER A 36 -7.81 -5.92 -5.16
CA SER A 36 -9.21 -5.54 -5.38
C SER A 36 -10.00 -5.20 -4.11
N ALA A 37 -10.44 -3.93 -4.01
CA ALA A 37 -11.43 -3.48 -3.04
C ALA A 37 -12.79 -4.22 -3.19
N SER A 38 -13.09 -4.77 -4.37
CA SER A 38 -14.33 -5.54 -4.61
C SER A 38 -14.35 -6.90 -3.90
N THR A 39 -13.19 -7.37 -3.43
CA THR A 39 -13.04 -8.69 -2.81
C THR A 39 -12.92 -8.67 -1.30
N SER A 40 -12.74 -7.49 -0.70
CA SER A 40 -12.60 -7.29 0.74
C SER A 40 -13.81 -6.54 1.28
N ARG A 41 -14.21 -6.84 2.52
CA ARG A 41 -15.19 -6.04 3.26
C ARG A 41 -14.55 -4.84 3.96
N TYR A 42 -13.25 -4.87 4.21
CA TYR A 42 -12.53 -3.76 4.83
C TYR A 42 -12.26 -2.66 3.82
N GLU A 43 -12.50 -1.43 4.24
CA GLU A 43 -12.08 -0.20 3.58
C GLU A 43 -11.39 0.70 4.59
N VAL A 44 -10.42 1.47 4.12
CA VAL A 44 -9.91 2.60 4.87
C VAL A 44 -10.77 3.81 4.49
N VAL A 45 -11.28 4.53 5.48
CA VAL A 45 -12.08 5.76 5.33
C VAL A 45 -11.36 6.94 5.99
N ASP A 46 -11.66 8.17 5.54
CA ASP A 46 -11.09 9.38 6.13
C ASP A 46 -11.40 9.36 7.62
N ALA A 47 -10.38 9.44 8.48
CA ALA A 47 -10.62 9.60 9.90
C ALA A 47 -11.19 11.02 10.10
N PRO A 48 -12.40 11.17 10.67
CA PRO A 48 -12.84 12.50 11.11
C PRO A 48 -11.79 13.07 12.07
N ALA A 49 -11.70 14.39 12.17
CA ALA A 49 -10.81 15.06 13.12
C ALA A 49 -11.22 14.74 14.56
N VAL A 50 -10.88 13.54 15.03
CA VAL A 50 -10.98 13.14 16.43
C VAL A 50 -9.95 13.95 17.21
N SER A 51 -10.27 14.28 18.46
CA SER A 51 -9.28 14.79 19.41
C SER A 51 -8.26 13.69 19.73
N LEU A 52 -7.39 13.40 18.78
CA LEU A 52 -6.31 12.44 18.92
C LEU A 52 -5.32 12.99 19.94
N LYS A 53 -4.71 12.08 20.72
CA LYS A 53 -3.58 12.46 21.58
C LYS A 53 -2.51 13.11 20.69
N ALA A 54 -1.87 14.17 21.18
CA ALA A 54 -0.84 14.87 20.43
C ALA A 54 0.24 13.90 19.87
N GLY A 55 0.53 14.03 18.58
CA GLY A 55 1.55 13.24 17.88
C GLY A 55 1.07 11.89 17.32
N TYR A 56 -0.22 11.55 17.46
CA TYR A 56 -0.81 10.44 16.71
C TYR A 56 -1.40 10.95 15.39
N TRP A 57 -1.25 10.16 14.34
CA TRP A 57 -1.99 10.28 13.09
C TRP A 57 -2.68 8.95 12.81
N CYS A 58 -3.92 8.99 12.34
CA CYS A 58 -4.77 7.81 12.29
C CYS A 58 -5.55 7.74 10.98
N VAL A 59 -5.82 6.52 10.56
CA VAL A 59 -6.90 6.21 9.61
C VAL A 59 -8.04 5.53 10.32
N GLN A 60 -9.24 5.57 9.73
CA GLN A 60 -10.37 4.81 10.22
C GLN A 60 -10.67 3.65 9.27
N LEU A 61 -11.10 2.52 9.82
CA LEU A 61 -11.62 1.39 9.05
C LEU A 61 -13.14 1.46 8.98
N SER A 62 -13.68 1.07 7.84
CA SER A 62 -15.08 0.74 7.62
C SER A 62 -15.18 -0.71 7.18
N VAL A 63 -16.21 -1.42 7.62
CA VAL A 63 -16.50 -2.78 7.20
C VAL A 63 -17.84 -2.81 6.50
N LYS A 64 -17.84 -3.11 5.20
CA LYS A 64 -19.06 -3.35 4.42
C LYS A 64 -19.84 -4.50 5.01
N GLU A 65 -21.16 -4.50 4.85
CA GLU A 65 -21.98 -5.67 5.15
C GLU A 65 -21.56 -6.88 4.29
N GLN A 66 -21.23 -6.62 3.01
CA GLN A 66 -20.80 -7.64 2.06
C GLN A 66 -19.82 -7.06 1.03
N CYS A 67 -18.92 -7.89 0.49
CA CYS A 67 -18.09 -7.53 -0.65
C CYS A 67 -18.81 -7.84 -1.99
N ASP A 68 -18.40 -7.22 -3.10
CA ASP A 68 -19.02 -7.42 -4.42
C ASP A 68 -18.89 -8.86 -4.92
N LYS A 69 -17.85 -9.58 -4.46
CA LYS A 69 -17.59 -10.99 -4.78
C LYS A 69 -17.73 -11.86 -3.53
N PRO A 70 -18.96 -12.14 -3.05
CA PRO A 70 -19.21 -12.76 -1.74
C PRO A 70 -18.64 -14.17 -1.58
N LYS A 71 -18.40 -14.89 -2.68
CA LYS A 71 -17.77 -16.21 -2.69
C LYS A 71 -16.24 -16.17 -2.68
N ASN A 72 -15.64 -14.98 -2.79
CA ASN A 72 -14.20 -14.84 -2.73
C ASN A 72 -13.71 -15.07 -1.29
N PRO A 73 -12.64 -15.85 -1.07
CA PRO A 73 -12.09 -16.10 0.27
C PRO A 73 -11.78 -14.81 1.05
N CYS A 74 -11.44 -13.73 0.35
CA CYS A 74 -11.09 -12.45 0.94
C CYS A 74 -12.26 -11.64 1.48
N CYS A 75 -13.50 -12.04 1.18
CA CYS A 75 -14.68 -11.33 1.64
C CYS A 75 -14.78 -11.33 3.16
N ASN A 76 -14.50 -12.48 3.78
CA ASN A 76 -14.63 -12.70 5.23
C ASN A 76 -13.29 -13.03 5.89
N ALA A 77 -12.18 -12.65 5.24
CA ALA A 77 -10.86 -12.84 5.82
C ALA A 77 -10.69 -11.97 7.08
N ASP A 78 -9.76 -12.38 7.94
CA ASP A 78 -9.31 -11.56 9.05
C ASP A 78 -8.47 -10.37 8.57
N LEU A 79 -8.20 -9.43 9.48
CA LEU A 79 -7.28 -8.33 9.27
C LEU A 79 -6.10 -8.47 10.23
N HIS A 80 -4.97 -8.89 9.66
CA HIS A 80 -3.76 -9.20 10.40
C HIS A 80 -2.69 -8.11 10.29
N LYS A 81 -2.57 -7.50 9.11
CA LYS A 81 -1.48 -6.57 8.80
C LYS A 81 -1.97 -5.36 8.02
N ILE A 82 -1.36 -4.22 8.28
CA ILE A 82 -1.45 -3.01 7.47
C ILE A 82 -0.05 -2.60 7.01
N GLU A 83 0.07 -2.20 5.76
CA GLU A 83 1.28 -1.64 5.19
C GLU A 83 1.01 -0.25 4.65
N LEU A 84 1.94 0.68 4.89
CA LEU A 84 1.94 2.04 4.37
C LEU A 84 3.09 2.22 3.39
N LEU A 85 2.80 2.75 2.20
CA LEU A 85 3.82 3.25 1.30
C LEU A 85 4.41 4.54 1.87
N ALA A 86 5.71 4.51 2.10
CA ALA A 86 6.42 5.53 2.84
C ALA A 86 7.66 6.02 2.10
N GLN A 87 8.15 7.19 2.52
CA GLN A 87 9.42 7.75 2.08
C GLN A 87 10.57 6.92 2.67
N ASP A 88 11.54 6.55 1.85
CA ASP A 88 12.74 5.81 2.30
C ASP A 88 13.57 6.57 3.34
N GLY A 89 13.60 7.91 3.28
CA GLY A 89 14.25 8.77 4.26
C GLY A 89 13.67 8.67 5.69
N CYS A 90 12.52 8.01 5.84
CA CYS A 90 11.93 7.72 7.15
C CYS A 90 12.39 6.39 7.75
N VAL A 91 13.04 5.52 6.96
CA VAL A 91 13.57 4.23 7.42
C VAL A 91 14.50 4.45 8.62
N GLY A 92 14.28 3.66 9.67
CA GLY A 92 14.99 3.80 10.95
C GLY A 92 14.30 4.70 11.98
N SER A 93 13.25 5.44 11.60
CA SER A 93 12.38 6.11 12.57
C SER A 93 11.67 5.06 13.43
N ARG A 94 11.71 5.21 14.76
CA ARG A 94 10.97 4.30 15.66
C ARG A 94 9.52 4.74 15.72
N MET A 95 8.62 3.82 15.40
CA MET A 95 7.18 4.06 15.40
C MET A 95 6.49 3.17 16.44
N THR A 96 5.31 3.57 16.90
CA THR A 96 4.33 2.70 17.56
C THR A 96 3.03 2.73 16.78
N ALA A 97 2.24 1.67 16.89
CA ALA A 97 0.90 1.57 16.33
C ALA A 97 -0.10 1.21 17.45
N SER A 98 -1.30 1.75 17.35
CA SER A 98 -2.39 1.47 18.30
C SER A 98 -3.72 1.44 17.55
N TYR A 99 -4.72 0.75 18.10
CA TYR A 99 -6.07 0.78 17.57
C TYR A 99 -7.11 1.05 18.65
N GLY A 100 -8.27 1.59 18.26
CA GLY A 100 -9.40 1.80 19.16
C GLY A 100 -10.46 2.70 18.56
N TYR A 101 -11.59 2.87 19.25
CA TYR A 101 -12.71 3.71 18.79
C TYR A 101 -12.59 5.18 19.17
N SER A 102 -11.60 5.53 19.99
CA SER A 102 -11.33 6.90 20.42
C SER A 102 -9.90 7.03 20.93
N ALA A 103 -9.43 8.26 21.10
CA ALA A 103 -8.13 8.54 21.73
C ALA A 103 -8.00 7.99 23.15
N ALA A 104 -9.12 7.82 23.87
CA ALA A 104 -9.17 7.28 25.22
C ALA A 104 -9.07 5.74 25.25
N SER A 105 -9.49 5.06 24.18
CA SER A 105 -9.54 3.60 24.09
C SER A 105 -8.45 3.00 23.21
N LEU A 106 -7.40 3.77 22.89
CA LEU A 106 -6.29 3.26 22.08
C LEU A 106 -5.53 2.19 22.86
N VAL A 107 -5.43 1.01 22.25
CA VAL A 107 -4.63 -0.13 22.70
C VAL A 107 -3.44 -0.28 21.77
N GLU A 108 -2.24 -0.41 22.33
CA GLU A 108 -1.03 -0.63 21.55
C GLU A 108 -1.07 -2.00 20.84
N VAL A 109 -0.70 -2.03 19.57
CA VAL A 109 -0.57 -3.27 18.82
C VAL A 109 0.61 -4.06 19.40
N PRO A 110 0.49 -5.39 19.64
CA PRO A 110 1.57 -6.21 20.21
C PRO A 110 2.71 -6.49 19.22
N SER A 111 2.89 -5.63 18.21
CA SER A 111 3.99 -5.66 17.27
C SER A 111 4.60 -4.26 17.15
N VAL A 112 5.92 -4.23 17.10
CA VAL A 112 6.64 -3.01 16.75
C VAL A 112 6.52 -2.83 15.24
N PRO A 113 6.09 -1.65 14.75
CA PRO A 113 6.11 -1.36 13.33
C PRO A 113 7.52 -1.54 12.74
N THR A 114 7.61 -2.17 11.57
CA THR A 114 8.89 -2.47 10.91
C THR A 114 8.99 -1.80 9.55
N TRP A 115 10.21 -1.46 9.15
CA TRP A 115 10.50 -0.90 7.83
C TRP A 115 11.02 -1.97 6.89
N GLU A 116 10.63 -1.88 5.62
CA GLU A 116 11.16 -2.70 4.53
C GLU A 116 11.39 -1.84 3.30
N THR A 117 12.42 -2.17 2.52
CA THR A 117 12.69 -1.59 1.20
C THR A 117 12.67 -2.73 0.18
N PRO A 118 11.48 -3.12 -0.31
CA PRO A 118 11.37 -4.23 -1.26
C PRO A 118 12.16 -3.94 -2.55
N ASP A 119 12.78 -4.95 -3.15
CA ASP A 119 13.51 -4.80 -4.43
C ASP A 119 12.60 -4.29 -5.56
N ALA A 120 11.31 -4.58 -5.47
CA ALA A 120 10.30 -4.10 -6.39
C ALA A 120 9.76 -2.70 -6.05
N ALA A 121 10.27 -2.01 -5.03
CA ALA A 121 9.89 -0.63 -4.75
C ALA A 121 10.69 0.33 -5.65
N PRO A 122 10.09 1.42 -6.15
CA PRO A 122 10.84 2.45 -6.84
C PRO A 122 11.83 3.13 -5.87
N GLU A 123 12.85 3.79 -6.43
CA GLU A 123 13.78 4.61 -5.64
C GLU A 123 13.01 5.66 -4.82
N GLY A 124 13.44 5.90 -3.58
CA GLY A 124 12.73 6.80 -2.66
C GLY A 124 11.59 6.14 -1.87
N ALA A 125 11.22 4.89 -2.19
CA ALA A 125 10.11 4.21 -1.54
C ALA A 125 10.55 3.16 -0.52
N ALA A 126 9.84 3.14 0.60
CA ALA A 126 9.88 2.10 1.62
C ALA A 126 8.46 1.70 2.03
N VAL A 127 8.36 0.65 2.83
CA VAL A 127 7.10 0.17 3.38
C VAL A 127 7.20 0.13 4.91
N LEU A 128 6.29 0.83 5.59
CA LEU A 128 6.08 0.67 7.03
C LEU A 128 5.00 -0.39 7.26
N LYS A 129 5.33 -1.43 8.01
CA LYS A 129 4.46 -2.58 8.27
C LYS A 129 4.04 -2.64 9.73
N VAL A 130 2.77 -2.95 9.98
CA VAL A 130 2.24 -3.30 11.30
C VAL A 130 1.50 -4.61 11.19
N VAL A 131 1.89 -5.60 11.99
CA VAL A 131 1.36 -6.97 11.97
C VAL A 131 0.62 -7.28 13.28
N ARG A 132 -0.04 -8.43 13.38
CA ARG A 132 -0.76 -8.86 14.59
C ARG A 132 -1.82 -7.83 15.03
N LEU A 133 -2.53 -7.22 14.08
CA LEU A 133 -3.69 -6.38 14.38
C LEU A 133 -4.79 -7.18 15.10
N GLY A 134 -4.98 -8.45 14.72
CA GLY A 134 -5.95 -9.34 15.35
C GLY A 134 -7.40 -8.88 15.17
N LEU A 135 -7.66 -8.10 14.13
CA LEU A 135 -8.98 -7.55 13.83
C LEU A 135 -9.73 -8.48 12.88
N ASN A 136 -11.06 -8.38 12.88
CA ASN A 136 -11.92 -9.09 11.95
C ASN A 136 -13.15 -8.21 11.60
N THR A 137 -14.07 -8.71 10.78
CA THR A 137 -15.23 -7.95 10.32
C THR A 137 -16.19 -7.54 11.45
N SER A 138 -16.17 -8.18 12.62
CA SER A 138 -17.00 -7.78 13.77
C SER A 138 -16.32 -6.78 14.71
N SER A 139 -14.99 -6.65 14.64
CA SER A 139 -14.21 -5.77 15.53
C SER A 139 -13.57 -4.57 14.81
N ALA A 140 -13.49 -4.58 13.49
CA ALA A 140 -12.77 -3.55 12.72
C ALA A 140 -13.64 -2.35 12.34
N ASP A 141 -14.97 -2.49 12.32
CA ASP A 141 -15.83 -1.41 11.83
C ASP A 141 -15.77 -0.17 12.73
N GLY A 142 -15.47 0.98 12.14
CA GLY A 142 -15.32 2.26 12.83
C GLY A 142 -14.04 2.40 13.67
N ILE A 143 -13.13 1.41 13.69
CA ILE A 143 -11.91 1.49 14.49
C ILE A 143 -10.89 2.44 13.87
N TYR A 144 -10.21 3.22 14.70
CA TYR A 144 -9.02 3.96 14.29
C TYR A 144 -7.80 3.05 14.36
N ILE A 145 -6.95 3.09 13.34
CA ILE A 145 -5.57 2.60 13.39
C ILE A 145 -4.66 3.82 13.40
N CYS A 146 -3.97 4.00 14.51
CA CYS A 146 -3.17 5.17 14.81
C CYS A 146 -1.69 4.82 14.86
N PHE A 147 -0.86 5.74 14.38
CA PHE A 147 0.58 5.63 14.37
C PHE A 147 1.17 6.84 15.09
N LYS A 148 2.31 6.63 15.74
CA LYS A 148 3.06 7.70 16.39
C LYS A 148 4.56 7.47 16.27
N ALA A 149 5.28 8.52 15.91
CA ALA A 149 6.73 8.49 15.93
C ALA A 149 7.27 8.67 17.36
N LEU A 150 8.16 7.77 17.76
CA LEU A 150 8.90 7.80 19.03
C LEU A 150 10.24 8.53 18.85
N SER A 151 10.92 8.32 17.72
CA SER A 151 12.19 8.96 17.37
C SER A 151 12.35 9.06 15.84
N GLY A 152 13.45 9.65 15.34
CA GLY A 152 13.69 9.79 13.90
C GLY A 152 13.14 11.08 13.27
N ASN A 153 13.29 11.19 11.95
CA ASN A 153 13.09 12.43 11.19
C ASN A 153 11.64 12.63 10.70
N CYS A 154 10.85 11.55 10.65
CA CYS A 154 9.47 11.59 10.21
C CYS A 154 8.53 11.46 11.42
N LYS A 155 7.77 12.53 11.70
CA LYS A 155 6.90 12.64 12.89
C LYS A 155 5.42 12.64 12.56
N LYS A 156 5.06 13.06 11.35
CA LYS A 156 3.69 13.23 10.89
C LYS A 156 3.40 12.39 9.66
N ALA A 157 2.12 12.15 9.37
CA ALA A 157 1.69 11.36 8.22
C ALA A 157 2.28 11.91 6.91
N GLU A 158 2.28 13.23 6.72
CA GLU A 158 2.72 13.88 5.48
C GLU A 158 4.24 13.76 5.26
N GLN A 159 5.00 13.50 6.33
CA GLN A 159 6.44 13.25 6.25
C GLN A 159 6.73 11.77 5.99
N VAL A 160 5.90 10.88 6.56
CA VAL A 160 6.08 9.43 6.43
C VAL A 160 5.60 8.96 5.06
N CYS A 161 4.43 9.40 4.62
CA CYS A 161 3.81 8.89 3.41
C CYS A 161 4.57 9.32 2.15
N LEU A 162 4.79 8.36 1.28
CA LEU A 162 5.07 8.65 -0.13
C LEU A 162 3.71 8.71 -0.84
N PRO A 163 3.27 9.89 -1.30
CA PRO A 163 1.96 10.04 -1.89
C PRO A 163 1.85 9.25 -3.19
N GLY A 164 0.72 8.55 -3.38
CA GLY A 164 0.38 7.91 -4.64
C GLY A 164 0.00 8.91 -5.72
N ALA A 165 -0.43 8.41 -6.89
CA ALA A 165 -0.83 9.23 -8.03
C ALA A 165 -1.96 10.25 -7.72
N THR A 166 -2.75 10.01 -6.68
CA THR A 166 -3.84 10.88 -6.22
C THR A 166 -3.41 11.89 -5.15
N GLY A 167 -2.12 11.95 -4.82
CA GLY A 167 -1.58 12.78 -3.73
C GLY A 167 -1.85 12.23 -2.33
N GLN A 168 -2.44 11.03 -2.22
CA GLN A 168 -2.83 10.43 -0.94
C GLN A 168 -1.82 9.41 -0.45
N CYS A 169 -1.73 9.26 0.88
CA CYS A 169 -1.03 8.12 1.49
C CYS A 169 -1.61 6.82 0.94
N GLN A 170 -0.76 5.83 0.63
CA GLN A 170 -1.25 4.55 0.13
C GLN A 170 -1.11 3.50 1.24
N LEU A 171 -2.24 2.91 1.64
CA LEU A 171 -2.29 1.79 2.58
C LEU A 171 -2.75 0.52 1.88
N SER A 172 -2.33 -0.61 2.41
CA SER A 172 -2.85 -1.92 2.06
C SER A 172 -3.10 -2.74 3.31
N LEU A 173 -4.19 -3.50 3.30
CA LEU A 173 -4.64 -4.35 4.39
C LEU A 173 -4.48 -5.81 4.01
N PHE A 174 -4.03 -6.66 4.93
CA PHE A 174 -3.73 -8.07 4.66
C PHE A 174 -4.31 -8.99 5.73
N ASN A 175 -4.76 -10.16 5.29
CA ASN A 175 -5.12 -11.27 6.17
C ASN A 175 -3.89 -12.02 6.70
N SER A 176 -4.09 -12.96 7.62
CA SER A 176 -2.98 -13.69 8.26
C SER A 176 -2.08 -14.43 7.26
N ASP A 177 -2.64 -14.95 6.17
CA ASP A 177 -1.89 -15.70 5.15
C ASP A 177 -1.33 -14.80 4.03
N SER A 178 -1.54 -13.48 4.11
CA SER A 178 -1.19 -12.51 3.06
C SER A 178 -1.73 -12.87 1.66
N SER A 179 -2.85 -13.61 1.60
CA SER A 179 -3.53 -14.02 0.37
C SER A 179 -4.61 -13.03 -0.08
N CYS A 180 -5.03 -12.13 0.82
CA CYS A 180 -6.09 -11.16 0.64
C CYS A 180 -5.63 -9.73 0.91
N TRP A 181 -6.12 -8.79 0.11
CA TRP A 181 -5.57 -7.43 0.03
C TRP A 181 -6.66 -6.41 -0.28
N ALA A 182 -6.77 -5.37 0.54
CA ALA A 182 -7.64 -4.22 0.27
C ALA A 182 -6.85 -3.05 -0.31
N LEU A 183 -7.47 -2.34 -1.27
CA LEU A 183 -6.98 -1.16 -2.01
C LEU A 183 -7.26 0.17 -1.26
N PRO A 184 -6.86 1.32 -1.85
CA PRO A 184 -5.98 2.31 -1.23
C PRO A 184 -6.62 3.09 -0.07
N ALA A 185 -5.77 3.77 0.72
CA ALA A 185 -6.23 4.68 1.75
C ALA A 185 -6.93 5.92 1.15
N PRO A 186 -7.85 6.53 1.90
CA PRO A 186 -8.32 7.87 1.66
C PRO A 186 -7.39 8.88 2.38
N ARG A 187 -7.77 10.15 2.42
CA ARG A 187 -6.94 11.27 2.86
C ARG A 187 -6.47 11.12 4.30
N LEU A 188 -5.15 11.29 4.49
CA LEU A 188 -4.50 11.53 5.78
C LEU A 188 -4.12 13.01 5.88
#